data_AF-A0A5K1DGT0-F1
#
_entry.id   AF-A0A5K1DGT0-F1
#
_cell.length_a   1.000
_cell.length_b   1.000
_cell.length_c   1.000
_cell.angle_alpha   90.00
_cell.angle_beta   90.00
_cell.angle_gamma   90.00
#
_symmetry.space_group_name_H-M   'P 1'
#
loop_
_entity.id
_entity.type
_entity.pdbx_description
1 polymer ?
#
loop_
_entity_poly.entity_id
_entity_poly.type
_entity_poly.pdbx_seq_one_letter_code
_entity_poly.pdbx_strand_id
1 'polypeptide(L)'
;MSAFKAANPDAVFEDFIRWHSPGDWESEINDAAGSEKFDGSPRSEWPPKGKLSERMSEYGNSWRQMWNEVHALAALEQKPILDPNREGEK
;
A
#
# COMPACT_ATOMS: atom_id res chain seq x y z
N MET A 1 8.08 1.83 0.70
CA MET A 1 7.32 1.41 1.90
C MET A 1 7.64 2.26 3.13
N SER A 2 8.90 2.60 3.43
CA SER A 2 9.29 3.40 4.62
C SER A 2 8.50 4.69 4.86
N ALA A 3 8.25 5.50 3.82
CA ALA A 3 7.48 6.74 3.94
C ALA A 3 6.03 6.48 4.37
N PHE A 4 5.43 5.42 3.83
CA PHE A 4 4.07 5.03 4.19
C PHE A 4 3.99 4.59 5.65
N LYS A 5 4.95 3.80 6.14
CA LYS A 5 5.03 3.41 7.57
C LYS A 5 5.25 4.62 8.48
N ALA A 6 6.07 5.59 8.07
CA ALA A 6 6.29 6.82 8.84
C ALA A 6 5.04 7.69 8.94
N ALA A 7 4.26 7.78 7.86
CA ALA A 7 3.02 8.55 7.84
C ALA A 7 1.85 7.83 8.54
N ASN A 8 1.90 6.49 8.63
CA ASN A 8 0.83 5.65 9.20
C ASN A 8 1.43 4.65 10.21
N PRO A 9 1.70 5.05 11.46
CA PRO A 9 2.42 4.22 12.43
C PRO A 9 1.75 2.88 12.78
N ASP A 10 0.42 2.84 12.75
CA ASP A 10 -0.37 1.65 13.08
C ASP A 10 -0.75 0.81 11.86
N ALA A 11 -0.28 1.20 10.67
CA ALA A 11 -0.61 0.50 9.44
C ALA A 11 0.07 -0.87 9.35
N VAL A 12 -0.67 -1.84 8.83
CA VAL A 12 -0.18 -3.16 8.48
C VAL A 12 0.06 -3.28 6.98
N PHE A 13 0.62 -4.42 6.54
CA PHE A 13 0.92 -4.66 5.13
C PHE A 13 -0.33 -4.54 4.25
N GLU A 14 -1.48 -4.98 4.76
CA GLU A 14 -2.79 -4.94 4.11
C GLU A 14 -3.27 -3.49 3.88
N ASP A 15 -2.97 -2.54 4.77
CA ASP A 15 -3.22 -1.12 4.53
C ASP A 15 -2.40 -0.60 3.35
N PHE A 16 -1.12 -0.99 3.29
CA PHE A 16 -0.23 -0.60 2.20
C PHE A 16 -0.69 -1.17 0.85
N ILE A 17 -1.12 -2.44 0.80
CA ILE A 17 -1.62 -3.05 -0.43
C ILE A 17 -2.92 -2.40 -0.88
N ARG A 18 -3.88 -2.14 0.02
CA ARG A 18 -5.11 -1.41 -0.33
C ARG A 18 -4.85 -0.04 -0.95
N TRP A 19 -3.79 0.65 -0.52
CA TRP A 19 -3.41 1.96 -1.05
C TRP A 19 -2.58 1.88 -2.34
N HIS A 20 -1.53 1.04 -2.36
CA HIS A 20 -0.54 1.01 -3.44
C HIS A 20 -0.95 0.09 -4.59
N SER A 21 -1.66 -1.00 -4.29
CA SER A 21 -2.09 -2.00 -5.26
C SER A 21 -3.53 -2.46 -4.96
N PRO A 22 -4.53 -1.58 -5.15
CA PRO A 22 -5.91 -1.90 -4.82
C PRO A 22 -6.46 -3.14 -5.56
N GLY A 23 -5.91 -3.48 -6.72
CA GLY A 23 -6.25 -4.72 -7.44
C GLY A 23 -5.72 -6.00 -6.80
N ASP A 24 -4.81 -5.91 -5.82
CA ASP A 24 -4.35 -7.05 -5.01
C ASP A 24 -5.09 -7.16 -3.66
N TRP A 25 -6.16 -6.41 -3.47
CA TRP A 25 -7.07 -6.56 -2.32
C TRP A 25 -8.41 -7.14 -2.78
N GLU A 26 -8.69 -8.36 -2.34
CA GLU A 26 -9.96 -9.04 -2.58
C GLU A 26 -10.94 -8.69 -1.46
N SER A 27 -11.82 -7.72 -1.70
CA SER A 27 -12.90 -7.37 -0.78
C SER A 27 -13.91 -8.51 -0.66
N GLU A 28 -14.38 -8.82 0.55
CA GLU A 28 -15.42 -9.85 0.77
C GLU A 28 -16.80 -9.46 0.21
N ILE A 29 -16.97 -8.19 -0.14
CA ILE A 29 -18.16 -7.64 -0.78
C ILE A 29 -18.07 -7.91 -2.30
N ASN A 30 -18.12 -9.18 -2.71
CA ASN A 30 -18.35 -9.51 -4.11
C ASN A 30 -19.81 -9.88 -4.28
N ASP A 31 -20.57 -9.00 -4.92
CA ASP A 31 -21.34 -9.36 -6.12
C ASP A 31 -21.94 -8.08 -6.74
N ALA A 32 -21.53 -7.76 -7.96
CA ALA A 32 -22.15 -6.80 -8.89
C ALA A 32 -22.00 -5.28 -8.64
N ALA A 33 -20.78 -4.74 -8.66
CA ALA A 33 -20.50 -3.46 -9.35
C ALA A 33 -19.01 -3.16 -9.32
N GLY A 34 -18.38 -3.16 -10.49
CA GLY A 34 -17.07 -2.55 -10.63
C GLY A 34 -17.10 -1.09 -10.19
N SER A 35 -16.03 -0.64 -9.55
CA SER A 35 -15.78 0.74 -9.13
C SER A 35 -16.64 1.21 -7.96
N GLU A 36 -16.25 0.85 -6.73
CA GLU A 36 -16.57 1.72 -5.58
C GLU A 36 -15.87 3.06 -5.81
N LYS A 37 -16.62 4.01 -6.39
CA LYS A 37 -16.26 5.42 -6.36
C LYS A 37 -16.11 5.78 -4.88
N PHE A 38 -14.97 6.36 -4.52
CA PHE A 38 -14.76 6.97 -3.20
C PHE A 38 -15.66 8.21 -3.10
N ASP A 39 -16.96 8.00 -2.86
CA ASP A 39 -17.79 9.06 -2.28
C ASP A 39 -17.39 9.17 -0.82
N GLY A 40 -17.27 10.38 -0.29
CA GLY A 40 -16.78 10.62 1.08
C GLY A 40 -17.74 10.14 2.19
N SER A 41 -18.57 9.12 1.97
CA SER A 41 -19.35 8.50 3.04
C SER A 41 -18.42 7.74 4.00
N PRO A 42 -18.68 7.81 5.32
CA PRO A 42 -17.93 7.01 6.27
C PRO A 42 -18.25 5.55 5.98
N ARG A 43 -17.28 4.82 5.43
CA ARG A 43 -17.34 3.36 5.26
C ARG A 43 -17.81 2.76 6.58
N SER A 44 -19.01 2.18 6.57
CA SER A 44 -19.77 1.78 7.77
C SER A 44 -19.10 0.73 8.66
N GLU A 45 -17.91 0.23 8.30
CA GLU A 45 -17.15 -0.72 9.10
C GLU A 45 -15.66 -0.57 8.78
N TRP A 46 -14.92 0.09 9.67
CA TRP A 46 -13.45 0.12 9.66
C TRP A 46 -12.93 -0.83 10.74
N PRO A 47 -11.98 -1.75 10.44
CA PRO A 47 -11.26 -1.88 9.17
C PRO A 47 -12.08 -2.59 8.07
N PRO A 48 -11.86 -2.21 6.79
CA PRO A 48 -12.46 -2.88 5.64
C PRO A 48 -12.19 -4.38 5.63
N LYS A 49 -13.24 -5.19 5.44
CA LYS A 49 -13.17 -6.65 5.33
C LYS A 49 -12.66 -7.08 3.96
N GLY A 50 -11.80 -8.09 3.91
CA GLY A 50 -11.14 -8.55 2.70
C GLY A 50 -9.85 -9.30 2.99
N LYS A 51 -9.19 -9.74 1.92
CA LYS A 51 -7.91 -10.47 1.97
C LYS A 51 -6.99 -10.04 0.84
N LEU A 52 -5.71 -10.40 0.97
CA LEU A 52 -4.73 -10.20 -0.08
C LEU A 52 -4.99 -11.17 -1.24
N SER A 53 -4.66 -10.74 -2.47
CA SER A 53 -4.65 -11.60 -3.64
C SER A 53 -3.72 -12.81 -3.45
N GLU A 54 -3.90 -13.85 -4.26
CA GLU A 54 -3.02 -15.03 -4.26
C GLU A 54 -1.54 -14.63 -4.37
N ARG A 55 -1.21 -13.71 -5.29
CA ARG A 55 0.15 -13.19 -5.48
C ARG A 55 0.70 -12.47 -4.24
N MET A 56 -0.12 -11.69 -3.54
CA MET A 56 0.31 -10.94 -2.35
C MET A 56 0.26 -11.76 -1.05
N SER A 57 -0.43 -12.90 -1.05
CA SER A 57 -0.47 -13.85 0.06
C SER A 57 0.54 -14.99 -0.06
N GLU A 58 1.23 -15.11 -1.20
CA GLU A 58 2.21 -16.16 -1.46
C GLU A 58 3.35 -16.20 -0.42
N TYR A 59 3.76 -17.41 -0.06
CA TYR A 59 4.92 -17.62 0.80
C TYR A 59 6.19 -17.11 0.11
N GLY A 60 7.00 -16.31 0.81
CA GLY A 60 8.20 -15.71 0.23
C GLY A 60 7.92 -14.49 -0.66
N ASN A 61 6.72 -13.91 -0.60
CA ASN A 61 6.41 -12.65 -1.26
C ASN A 61 7.42 -11.55 -0.88
N SER A 62 8.13 -11.04 -1.89
CA SER A 62 9.22 -10.06 -1.70
C SER A 62 8.74 -8.71 -1.16
N TRP A 63 7.49 -8.34 -1.44
CA TRP A 63 6.90 -7.11 -0.90
C TRP A 63 6.68 -7.22 0.59
N ARG A 64 6.17 -8.36 1.07
CA ARG A 64 5.99 -8.62 2.51
C ARG A 64 7.33 -8.71 3.24
N GLN A 65 8.33 -9.35 2.65
CA GLN A 65 9.69 -9.37 3.20
C GLN A 65 10.24 -7.94 3.35
N MET A 66 10.18 -7.14 2.27
CA MET A 66 10.62 -5.75 2.30
C MET A 66 9.83 -4.92 3.32
N TRP A 67 8.52 -5.09 3.42
CA TRP A 67 7.69 -4.39 4.41
C TRP A 67 8.14 -4.64 5.85
N ASN A 68 8.50 -5.89 6.16
CA ASN A 68 8.97 -6.30 7.49
C ASN A 68 10.37 -5.76 7.79
N GLU A 69 11.25 -5.75 6.79
CA GLU A 69 12.65 -5.33 6.93
C GLU A 69 12.82 -3.81 7.01
N VAL A 70 12.01 -3.03 6.29
CA VAL A 70 12.21 -1.58 6.21
C VAL A 70 11.70 -0.83 7.43
N HIS A 71 12.50 0.11 7.90
CA HIS A 71 12.12 1.06 8.95
C HIS A 71 11.19 2.15 8.44
N ALA A 72 10.39 2.72 9.35
CA ALA A 72 9.62 3.92 9.09
C ALA A 72 10.58 5.12 8.98
N LEU A 73 10.63 5.75 7.82
CA LEU A 73 11.44 6.95 7.57
C LEU A 73 10.65 7.91 6.68
N ALA A 74 10.60 9.20 7.03
CA ALA A 74 9.87 10.18 6.24
C ALA A 74 10.50 10.32 4.84
N ALA A 75 9.69 10.67 3.83
CA ALA A 75 10.19 10.82 2.46
C ALA A 75 11.32 11.86 2.36
N LEU A 76 11.26 12.94 3.17
CA LEU A 76 12.28 13.98 3.23
C LEU A 76 13.63 13.49 3.76
N GLU A 77 13.63 12.45 4.59
CA GLU A 77 14.84 11.89 5.22
C GLU A 77 15.45 10.73 4.41
N GLN A 78 14.72 10.22 3.42
CA GLN A 78 15.19 9.14 2.57
C GLN A 78 16.21 9.65 1.55
N LYS A 79 17.25 8.85 1.30
CA LYS A 79 18.22 9.13 0.24
C LYS A 79 17.49 9.16 -1.12
N PRO A 80 17.56 10.26 -1.89
CA PRO A 80 16.99 10.31 -3.23
C PRO A 80 17.57 9.21 -4.12
N ILE A 81 16.67 8.49 -4.80
CA ILE A 81 17.04 7.43 -5.76
C ILE A 81 17.52 8.05 -7.07
N LEU A 82 16.90 9.17 -7.43
CA LEU A 82 17.12 9.92 -8.66
C LEU A 82 17.96 11.16 -8.35
N ASP A 83 18.89 11.47 -9.25
CA ASP A 83 19.68 12.70 -9.20
C ASP A 83 19.02 13.72 -10.13
N PRO A 84 18.34 14.76 -9.60
CA PRO A 84 17.60 15.70 -10.41
C PRO A 84 18.49 16.50 -11.37
N ASN A 85 19.77 16.72 -11.04
CA ASN A 85 20.69 17.45 -11.92
C ASN A 85 21.06 16.59 -13.12
N ARG A 86 21.41 15.31 -12.88
CA ARG A 86 21.77 14.37 -13.94
C ARG A 86 20.59 14.03 -14.86
N GLU A 87 19.38 13.96 -14.31
CA GLU A 87 18.19 13.56 -15.07
C GLU A 87 17.55 14.72 -15.85
N GLY A 88 17.72 15.96 -15.37
CA GLY A 88 17.28 17.16 -16.08
C GLY A 88 18.15 17.56 -17.28
N GLU A 89 19.31 16.94 -17.47
CA GLU A 89 20.22 17.17 -18.61
C GLU A 89 19.84 16.38 -19.88
N LYS A 90 18.71 15.66 -19.89
CA LYS A 90 18.22 14.88 -21.04
C LYS A 90 17.00 15.46 -21.73
#